data_AF-A0A519WUJ1-F1
#
_entry.id   AF-A0A519WUJ1-F1
#
_cell.length_a   1.000
_cell.length_b   1.000
_cell.length_c   1.000
_cell.angle_alpha   90.00
_cell.angle_beta   90.00
_cell.angle_gamma   90.00
#
_symmetry.space_group_name_H-M   'P 1'
#
loop_
_entity.id
_entity.type
_entity.pdbx_description
1 polymer ?
#
loop_
_entity_poly.entity_id
_entity_poly.type
_entity_poly.pdbx_seq_one_letter_code
_entity_poly.pdbx_strand_id
1 'polypeptide(L)'
;MKWNIIVLFLILTSPAWAQKKVTFKVEDLVPPGKLLPVSASSKLYQSMIASDAGLSAYEVKQLTKPFEYNIVSQSKDPDSLIMFGQHPFFNGMYQAYADHRPFVLSPDMILLLLDQGFARHVKFNAEALRKHFVSQSGKLSLVIVNNKIKLDNPSSPWEEVFEGFEKEISKHTSKELAKTLTADFTTTTPVTRIATQTALMESVKPYFQFVQITISCGIPEITLEGSPRDWERVLEKAQIMKKYELSWWIDELEPLLKEFIKASKGKADKDFWRNMFKYHTLKVYGSPKSIDGWIVKFYPYSNDGQRNGLKELRSSNTLPSEILKVDMLHSEVKGGSVVNTPLELWSGFVGLDQDEKTFALKPRMGWMVRKKDNRLSQTMVEKFKEGATEPFEGIYIRVDTIPPELFTLSKIDKLTIDFINEVNIPDKLSKIEISSLNLYGKISADGIERLKKLFPKSRLNINNVWDEK
;
A
#
# COMPACT_ATOMS: atom_id res chain seq x y z
N MET A 1 -68.38 -32.98 17.75
CA MET A 1 -67.23 -32.96 16.82
C MET A 1 -66.22 -31.91 17.27
N LYS A 2 -64.92 -32.17 17.12
CA LYS A 2 -63.87 -31.14 17.12
C LYS A 2 -63.02 -31.36 15.86
N TRP A 3 -62.74 -30.30 15.11
CA TRP A 3 -61.85 -30.35 13.95
C TRP A 3 -60.43 -29.98 14.39
N ASN A 4 -59.44 -30.78 14.01
CA ASN A 4 -58.04 -30.44 14.16
C ASN A 4 -57.56 -29.76 12.87
N ILE A 5 -57.40 -28.44 12.90
CA ILE A 5 -56.78 -27.69 11.79
C ILE A 5 -55.26 -27.79 11.96
N ILE A 6 -54.61 -28.61 11.14
CA ILE A 6 -53.16 -28.69 11.06
C ILE A 6 -52.67 -27.61 10.08
N VAL A 7 -52.03 -26.57 10.62
CA VAL A 7 -51.39 -25.52 9.80
C VAL A 7 -50.00 -25.99 9.38
N LEU A 8 -49.83 -26.34 8.10
CA LEU A 8 -48.51 -26.61 7.53
C LEU A 8 -47.73 -25.31 7.36
N PHE A 9 -46.67 -25.11 8.14
CA PHE A 9 -45.67 -24.08 7.86
C PHE A 9 -44.79 -24.52 6.70
N LEU A 10 -45.13 -24.07 5.49
CA LEU A 10 -44.25 -24.14 4.32
C LEU A 10 -43.06 -23.18 4.52
N ILE A 11 -41.94 -23.73 4.99
CA ILE A 11 -40.66 -23.02 5.05
C ILE A 11 -40.18 -22.79 3.62
N LEU A 12 -40.46 -21.60 3.08
CA LEU A 12 -39.83 -21.09 1.88
C LEU A 12 -38.34 -20.86 2.16
N THR A 13 -37.53 -21.88 1.87
CA THR A 13 -36.07 -21.75 1.84
C THR A 13 -35.70 -20.78 0.72
N SER A 14 -35.40 -19.54 1.11
CA SER A 14 -34.83 -18.56 0.20
C SER A 14 -33.61 -19.19 -0.48
N PRO A 15 -33.54 -19.25 -1.83
CA PRO A 15 -32.41 -19.84 -2.50
C PRO A 15 -31.17 -19.03 -2.11
N ALA A 16 -30.21 -19.65 -1.43
CA ALA A 16 -28.92 -19.04 -1.18
C ALA A 16 -28.35 -18.68 -2.55
N TRP A 17 -28.13 -17.39 -2.81
CA TRP A 17 -27.59 -16.92 -4.09
C TRP A 17 -26.17 -17.47 -4.22
N ALA A 18 -26.03 -18.59 -4.92
CA ALA A 18 -24.76 -19.21 -5.21
C ALA A 18 -23.93 -18.20 -6.00
N GLN A 19 -22.99 -17.56 -5.30
CA GLN A 19 -22.19 -16.47 -5.84
C GLN A 19 -21.47 -16.99 -7.08
N LYS A 20 -21.80 -16.43 -8.25
CA LYS A 20 -21.16 -16.83 -9.51
C LYS A 20 -19.66 -16.69 -9.33
N LYS A 21 -18.93 -17.73 -9.70
CA LYS A 21 -17.47 -17.76 -9.66
C LYS A 21 -16.94 -18.63 -10.78
N VAL A 22 -15.72 -18.32 -11.22
CA VAL A 22 -14.94 -19.16 -12.13
C VAL A 22 -13.53 -19.32 -11.57
N THR A 23 -13.01 -20.54 -11.65
CA THR A 23 -11.69 -20.91 -11.14
C THR A 23 -10.86 -21.42 -12.31
N PHE A 24 -9.60 -20.99 -12.44
CA PHE A 24 -8.72 -21.39 -13.53
C PHE A 24 -7.26 -21.50 -13.10
N LYS A 25 -6.58 -22.52 -13.63
CA LYS A 25 -5.17 -22.80 -13.35
C LYS A 25 -4.24 -21.91 -14.18
N VAL A 26 -3.34 -21.23 -13.50
CA VAL A 26 -2.34 -20.28 -14.02
C VAL A 26 -0.97 -20.96 -14.13
N GLU A 27 -0.57 -21.74 -13.12
CA GLU A 27 0.71 -22.46 -13.07
C GLU A 27 0.61 -23.84 -12.43
N ASP A 28 1.53 -24.73 -12.83
CA ASP A 28 1.67 -26.09 -12.32
C ASP A 28 2.68 -26.12 -11.15
N LEU A 29 2.22 -25.64 -9.99
CA LEU A 29 2.99 -25.56 -8.74
C LEU A 29 2.45 -26.54 -7.69
N VAL A 30 3.27 -26.85 -6.68
CA VAL A 30 2.91 -27.77 -5.57
C VAL A 30 2.18 -26.97 -4.48
N PRO A 31 0.96 -27.36 -4.05
CA PRO A 31 0.26 -26.68 -2.97
C PRO A 31 1.03 -26.72 -1.64
N PRO A 32 0.90 -25.71 -0.76
CA PRO A 32 1.63 -25.67 0.50
C PRO A 32 1.13 -26.71 1.49
N GLY A 33 2.06 -27.42 2.14
CA GLY A 33 1.74 -28.45 3.14
C GLY A 33 1.19 -27.96 4.48
N LYS A 34 0.84 -26.67 4.62
CA LYS A 34 0.26 -26.12 5.87
C LYS A 34 -0.56 -24.84 5.67
N LEU A 35 -1.52 -24.66 6.56
CA LEU A 35 -2.26 -23.42 6.77
C LEU A 35 -1.34 -22.32 7.34
N LEU A 36 -1.57 -21.08 6.93
CA LEU A 36 -1.02 -19.88 7.57
C LEU A 36 -1.63 -19.66 8.96
N PRO A 37 -0.88 -19.05 9.90
CA PRO A 37 -1.38 -18.71 11.23
C PRO A 37 -2.45 -17.61 11.16
N VAL A 38 -3.55 -17.83 11.87
CA VAL A 38 -4.66 -16.87 12.02
C VAL A 38 -4.58 -16.14 13.37
N SER A 39 -5.20 -14.97 13.45
CA SER A 39 -5.40 -14.20 14.68
C SER A 39 -6.86 -13.83 14.84
N ALA A 40 -7.34 -13.83 16.10
CA ALA A 40 -8.72 -13.43 16.41
C ALA A 40 -9.01 -12.02 15.87
N SER A 41 -10.14 -11.82 15.19
CA SER A 41 -10.33 -10.64 14.33
C SER A 41 -10.34 -9.31 15.09
N SER A 42 -10.70 -9.30 16.36
CA SER A 42 -10.55 -8.13 17.25
C SER A 42 -9.08 -7.67 17.41
N LYS A 43 -8.10 -8.58 17.31
CA LYS A 43 -6.67 -8.26 17.38
C LYS A 43 -6.15 -7.59 16.10
N LEU A 44 -6.82 -7.76 14.96
CA LEU A 44 -6.45 -7.12 13.69
C LEU A 44 -6.61 -5.60 13.82
N TYR A 45 -7.81 -5.16 14.20
CA TYR A 45 -8.13 -3.75 14.45
C TYR A 45 -7.23 -3.14 15.53
N GLN A 46 -7.00 -3.86 16.63
CA GLN A 46 -6.06 -3.44 17.66
C GLN A 46 -4.64 -3.25 17.11
N SER A 47 -4.14 -4.20 16.33
CA SER A 47 -2.81 -4.11 15.69
C SER A 47 -2.71 -2.98 14.67
N MET A 48 -3.79 -2.68 13.94
CA MET A 48 -3.84 -1.55 12.99
C MET A 48 -3.75 -0.21 13.72
N ILE A 49 -4.52 -0.02 14.80
CA ILE A 49 -4.50 1.22 15.60
C ILE A 49 -3.13 1.40 16.27
N ALA A 50 -2.56 0.35 16.85
CA ALA A 50 -1.21 0.40 17.43
C ALA A 50 -0.16 0.78 16.38
N SER A 51 -0.16 0.08 15.23
CA SER A 51 0.79 0.32 14.14
C SER A 51 0.68 1.73 13.56
N ASP A 52 -0.52 2.31 13.55
CA ASP A 52 -0.79 3.66 13.07
C ASP A 52 -0.36 4.75 14.08
N ALA A 53 -0.49 4.47 15.37
CA ALA A 53 0.12 5.26 16.45
C ALA A 53 1.66 5.13 16.50
N GLY A 54 2.26 4.40 15.54
CA GLY A 54 3.71 4.17 15.46
C GLY A 54 4.25 3.10 16.42
N LEU A 55 3.37 2.32 17.07
CA LEU A 55 3.74 1.37 18.13
C LEU A 55 3.71 -0.08 17.64
N SER A 56 4.74 -0.84 18.00
CA SER A 56 4.76 -2.30 17.86
C SER A 56 3.92 -2.99 18.95
N ALA A 57 3.55 -4.25 18.68
CA ALA A 57 2.91 -5.13 19.67
C ALA A 57 3.82 -5.51 20.86
N TYR A 58 5.10 -5.08 20.87
CA TYR A 58 5.98 -5.14 22.03
C TYR A 58 5.85 -3.88 22.89
N GLU A 59 5.97 -2.69 22.27
CA GLU A 59 5.85 -1.41 22.98
C GLU A 59 4.48 -1.26 23.65
N VAL A 60 3.40 -1.65 22.98
CA VAL A 60 2.03 -1.68 23.55
C VAL A 60 1.93 -2.49 24.84
N LYS A 61 2.77 -3.54 25.03
CA LYS A 61 2.81 -4.34 26.26
C LYS A 61 3.67 -3.73 27.36
N GLN A 62 4.59 -2.83 27.02
CA GLN A 62 5.48 -2.14 27.96
C GLN A 62 4.89 -0.80 28.45
N LEU A 63 3.74 -0.36 27.93
CA LEU A 63 3.06 0.84 28.40
C LEU A 63 2.56 0.66 29.85
N THR A 64 2.94 1.60 30.71
CA THR A 64 2.55 1.64 32.15
C THR A 64 1.04 1.84 32.37
N LYS A 65 0.30 2.22 31.33
CA LYS A 65 -1.16 2.25 31.27
C LYS A 65 -1.62 1.49 30.02
N PRO A 66 -2.71 0.72 30.06
CA PRO A 66 -3.27 0.06 28.88
C PRO A 66 -3.44 1.01 27.69
N PHE A 67 -3.16 0.49 26.50
CA PHE A 67 -3.41 1.21 25.25
C PHE A 67 -4.92 1.25 24.97
N GLU A 68 -5.47 2.45 24.83
CA GLU A 68 -6.90 2.67 24.59
C GLU A 68 -7.19 2.63 23.09
N TYR A 69 -7.55 1.45 22.57
CA TYR A 69 -7.94 1.30 21.16
C TYR A 69 -9.18 2.13 20.78
N ASN A 70 -10.02 2.46 21.77
CA ASN A 70 -11.18 3.35 21.63
C ASN A 70 -12.24 2.93 20.58
N ILE A 71 -12.25 1.66 20.16
CA ILE A 71 -13.24 1.08 19.24
C ILE A 71 -14.65 1.16 19.86
N VAL A 72 -15.59 1.71 19.10
CA VAL A 72 -17.01 1.86 19.44
C VAL A 72 -17.85 0.77 18.74
N SER A 73 -17.52 0.44 17.50
CA SER A 73 -18.20 -0.61 16.72
C SER A 73 -17.31 -1.09 15.56
N GLN A 74 -17.58 -2.27 15.01
CA GLN A 74 -16.86 -2.85 13.88
C GLN A 74 -17.74 -3.83 13.08
N SER A 75 -17.27 -4.24 11.90
CA SER A 75 -17.92 -5.28 11.09
C SER A 75 -17.95 -6.65 11.80
N LYS A 76 -18.95 -7.46 11.42
CA LYS A 76 -19.08 -8.86 11.83
C LYS A 76 -18.21 -9.74 10.94
N ASP A 77 -16.92 -9.76 11.24
CA ASP A 77 -15.94 -10.58 10.56
C ASP A 77 -15.95 -12.02 11.13
N PRO A 78 -15.34 -13.01 10.45
CA PRO A 78 -15.11 -14.34 11.04
C PRO A 78 -14.30 -14.26 12.34
N ASP A 79 -14.38 -15.28 13.20
CA ASP A 79 -13.71 -15.27 14.52
C ASP A 79 -12.19 -15.03 14.43
N SER A 80 -11.55 -15.47 13.34
CA SER A 80 -10.13 -15.22 13.06
C SER A 80 -9.84 -15.08 11.57
N LEU A 81 -8.80 -14.29 11.25
CA LEU A 81 -8.26 -14.09 9.89
C LEU A 81 -6.73 -14.07 9.93
N ILE A 82 -6.08 -14.17 8.77
CA ILE A 82 -4.63 -13.95 8.66
C ILE A 82 -4.35 -12.43 8.72
N MET A 83 -3.36 -12.05 9.54
CA MET A 83 -3.00 -10.65 9.79
C MET A 83 -1.83 -10.17 8.91
N PHE A 84 -2.03 -9.05 8.22
CA PHE A 84 -1.03 -8.46 7.32
C PHE A 84 -0.84 -6.94 7.50
N GLY A 85 -1.29 -6.40 8.65
CA GLY A 85 -1.13 -4.99 9.00
C GLY A 85 -1.90 -4.05 8.09
N GLN A 86 -1.25 -2.96 7.66
CA GLN A 86 -1.85 -1.88 6.88
C GLN A 86 -2.04 -2.19 5.38
N HIS A 87 -1.59 -3.36 4.89
CA HIS A 87 -1.69 -3.73 3.46
C HIS A 87 -2.13 -5.19 3.21
N PRO A 88 -3.28 -5.67 3.71
CA PRO A 88 -3.62 -7.09 3.59
C PRO A 88 -3.84 -7.62 2.16
N PHE A 89 -4.36 -6.82 1.22
CA PHE A 89 -4.50 -7.26 -0.18
C PHE A 89 -3.11 -7.45 -0.82
N PHE A 90 -2.23 -6.44 -0.72
CA PHE A 90 -0.88 -6.52 -1.28
C PHE A 90 -0.06 -7.66 -0.66
N ASN A 91 0.04 -7.69 0.67
CA ASN A 91 0.84 -8.67 1.40
C ASN A 91 0.23 -10.08 1.30
N GLY A 92 -1.10 -10.18 1.20
CA GLY A 92 -1.79 -11.44 0.95
C GLY A 92 -1.49 -12.01 -0.44
N MET A 93 -1.47 -11.17 -1.48
CA MET A 93 -1.07 -11.61 -2.83
C MET A 93 0.42 -11.95 -2.90
N TYR A 94 1.28 -11.20 -2.21
CA TYR A 94 2.69 -11.56 -2.03
C TYR A 94 2.85 -12.94 -1.35
N GLN A 95 2.11 -13.19 -0.26
CA GLN A 95 2.16 -14.49 0.43
C GLN A 95 1.65 -15.62 -0.46
N ALA A 96 0.63 -15.38 -1.28
CA ALA A 96 0.13 -16.36 -2.24
C ALA A 96 1.17 -16.70 -3.32
N TYR A 97 1.87 -15.70 -3.83
CA TYR A 97 2.99 -15.84 -4.76
C TYR A 97 4.19 -16.57 -4.14
N ALA A 98 4.48 -16.30 -2.86
CA ALA A 98 5.59 -16.93 -2.13
C ALA A 98 5.33 -18.40 -1.76
N ASP A 99 4.12 -18.72 -1.26
CA ASP A 99 3.74 -20.05 -0.77
C ASP A 99 3.04 -20.95 -1.82
N HIS A 100 2.87 -20.47 -3.05
CA HIS A 100 2.07 -21.14 -4.11
C HIS A 100 0.62 -21.41 -3.69
N ARG A 101 -0.03 -20.43 -3.03
CA ARG A 101 -1.46 -20.54 -2.65
C ARG A 101 -2.36 -20.04 -3.78
N PRO A 102 -3.51 -20.66 -4.04
CA PRO A 102 -4.54 -20.06 -4.87
C PRO A 102 -5.00 -18.71 -4.30
N PHE A 103 -5.46 -17.79 -5.15
CA PHE A 103 -5.96 -16.47 -4.71
C PHE A 103 -7.40 -16.20 -5.20
N VAL A 104 -8.21 -15.58 -4.35
CA VAL A 104 -9.62 -15.26 -4.63
C VAL A 104 -9.79 -13.76 -4.76
N LEU A 105 -10.42 -13.31 -5.85
CA LEU A 105 -10.69 -11.91 -6.17
C LEU A 105 -12.19 -11.71 -6.44
N SER A 106 -12.78 -10.62 -5.92
CA SER A 106 -14.13 -10.19 -6.28
C SER A 106 -14.14 -8.81 -6.97
N PRO A 107 -15.22 -8.44 -7.70
CA PRO A 107 -15.36 -7.12 -8.30
C PRO A 107 -15.24 -5.99 -7.28
N ASP A 108 -15.75 -6.20 -6.07
CA ASP A 108 -15.75 -5.23 -4.97
C ASP A 108 -14.34 -4.97 -4.43
N MET A 109 -13.49 -6.00 -4.37
CA MET A 109 -12.08 -5.83 -3.95
C MET A 109 -11.31 -4.98 -4.95
N ILE A 110 -11.49 -5.27 -6.24
CA ILE A 110 -10.83 -4.51 -7.32
C ILE A 110 -11.39 -3.09 -7.40
N LEU A 111 -12.70 -2.90 -7.19
CA LEU A 111 -13.31 -1.58 -7.07
C LEU A 111 -12.78 -0.81 -5.86
N LEU A 112 -12.63 -1.45 -4.69
CA LEU A 112 -12.07 -0.79 -3.50
C LEU A 112 -10.64 -0.29 -3.75
N LEU A 113 -9.79 -1.06 -4.43
CA LEU A 113 -8.45 -0.59 -4.81
C LEU A 113 -8.50 0.64 -5.73
N LEU A 114 -9.45 0.67 -6.68
CA LEU A 114 -9.68 1.84 -7.55
C LEU A 114 -10.20 3.05 -6.75
N ASP A 115 -11.20 2.86 -5.89
CA ASP A 115 -11.78 3.91 -5.06
C ASP A 115 -10.74 4.46 -4.05
N GLN A 116 -9.83 3.62 -3.55
CA GLN A 116 -8.70 4.04 -2.71
C GLN A 116 -7.64 4.84 -3.50
N GLY A 117 -7.30 4.41 -4.72
CA GLY A 117 -6.40 5.18 -5.59
C GLY A 117 -6.99 6.53 -6.01
N PHE A 118 -8.31 6.56 -6.25
CA PHE A 118 -9.08 7.78 -6.50
C PHE A 118 -9.11 8.71 -5.28
N ALA A 119 -9.42 8.20 -4.08
CA ALA A 119 -9.40 8.99 -2.85
C ALA A 119 -8.03 9.61 -2.56
N ARG A 120 -6.95 8.88 -2.84
CA ARG A 120 -5.57 9.40 -2.74
C ARG A 120 -5.30 10.48 -3.80
N HIS A 121 -5.75 10.30 -5.04
CA HIS A 121 -5.66 11.36 -6.06
C HIS A 121 -6.35 12.64 -5.59
N VAL A 122 -7.61 12.56 -5.15
CA VAL A 122 -8.37 13.71 -4.66
C VAL A 122 -7.69 14.37 -3.46
N LYS A 123 -7.17 13.59 -2.50
CA LYS A 123 -6.41 14.11 -1.35
C LYS A 123 -5.17 14.90 -1.78
N PHE A 124 -4.34 14.35 -2.67
CA PHE A 124 -3.05 14.94 -3.05
C PHE A 124 -3.15 15.98 -4.17
N ASN A 125 -4.30 16.12 -4.83
CA ASN A 125 -4.54 17.06 -5.93
C ASN A 125 -5.73 17.99 -5.67
N ALA A 126 -6.11 18.18 -4.40
CA ALA A 126 -7.30 18.91 -3.95
C ALA A 126 -7.38 20.36 -4.48
N GLU A 127 -6.24 21.02 -4.67
CA GLU A 127 -6.17 22.35 -5.30
C GLU A 127 -6.13 22.29 -6.83
N ALA A 128 -5.36 21.38 -7.43
CA ALA A 128 -5.20 21.26 -8.88
C ALA A 128 -6.51 20.89 -9.58
N LEU A 129 -7.26 19.95 -8.98
CA LEU A 129 -8.61 19.56 -9.41
C LEU A 129 -9.65 20.69 -9.34
N ARG A 130 -9.28 21.86 -8.82
CA ARG A 130 -10.19 23.02 -8.77
C ARG A 130 -10.33 23.70 -10.12
N LYS A 131 -9.28 23.77 -10.98
CA LYS A 131 -9.30 24.41 -12.33
C LYS A 131 -8.34 23.87 -13.45
N HIS A 132 -7.62 22.75 -13.26
CA HIS A 132 -6.82 22.00 -14.28
C HIS A 132 -5.45 22.56 -14.76
N PHE A 133 -4.60 21.63 -15.30
CA PHE A 133 -3.29 21.76 -16.03
C PHE A 133 -1.98 21.97 -15.19
N VAL A 134 -0.73 21.49 -15.46
CA VAL A 134 0.01 20.41 -16.25
C VAL A 134 1.52 20.40 -15.81
N SER A 135 2.48 19.50 -16.14
CA SER A 135 2.58 18.02 -16.37
C SER A 135 4.08 17.58 -16.61
N GLN A 136 4.39 16.25 -16.70
CA GLN A 136 5.61 15.59 -17.29
C GLN A 136 6.98 15.65 -16.51
N SER A 137 7.98 14.72 -16.63
CA SER A 137 8.13 13.39 -17.31
C SER A 137 9.32 12.51 -16.78
N GLY A 138 9.41 11.21 -17.18
CA GLY A 138 10.63 10.34 -17.12
C GLY A 138 10.71 9.31 -15.96
N LYS A 139 11.35 8.12 -16.05
CA LYS A 139 12.04 7.37 -17.15
C LYS A 139 11.93 5.82 -16.90
N LEU A 140 12.68 4.96 -17.63
CA LEU A 140 12.46 3.50 -17.79
C LEU A 140 13.73 2.65 -17.50
N SER A 141 13.55 1.35 -17.17
CA SER A 141 14.59 0.29 -17.11
C SER A 141 14.02 -1.09 -17.53
N LEU A 142 14.89 -2.08 -17.77
CA LEU A 142 14.59 -3.41 -18.35
C LEU A 142 15.38 -4.54 -17.65
N VAL A 143 14.82 -5.75 -17.59
CA VAL A 143 15.45 -6.97 -17.03
C VAL A 143 15.12 -8.20 -17.89
N ILE A 144 16.05 -9.16 -17.99
CA ILE A 144 15.89 -10.46 -18.68
C ILE A 144 15.98 -11.59 -17.65
N VAL A 145 15.12 -12.61 -17.75
CA VAL A 145 15.10 -13.80 -16.87
C VAL A 145 14.94 -15.06 -17.73
N ASN A 146 15.62 -16.16 -17.39
CA ASN A 146 15.50 -17.46 -18.07
C ASN A 146 14.88 -18.50 -17.11
N ASN A 147 13.71 -19.03 -17.46
CA ASN A 147 12.90 -19.89 -16.60
C ASN A 147 12.91 -21.39 -17.04
N LYS A 148 13.85 -21.82 -17.89
CA LYS A 148 13.80 -23.16 -18.51
C LYS A 148 14.26 -24.32 -17.62
N ILE A 149 14.98 -24.07 -16.53
CA ILE A 149 15.61 -25.13 -15.72
C ILE A 149 14.65 -25.66 -14.66
N LYS A 150 14.45 -26.98 -14.65
CA LYS A 150 13.65 -27.73 -13.69
C LYS A 150 14.48 -28.88 -13.11
N LEU A 151 14.66 -28.90 -11.79
CA LEU A 151 15.56 -29.83 -11.09
C LEU A 151 15.05 -31.29 -11.08
N ASP A 152 13.75 -31.48 -11.27
CA ASP A 152 13.05 -32.76 -11.41
C ASP A 152 13.02 -33.29 -12.86
N ASN A 153 13.50 -32.51 -13.83
CA ASN A 153 13.54 -32.87 -15.24
C ASN A 153 14.98 -33.09 -15.73
N PRO A 154 15.41 -34.35 -15.99
CA PRO A 154 16.71 -34.65 -16.57
C PRO A 154 16.94 -34.05 -17.97
N SER A 155 15.87 -33.66 -18.68
CA SER A 155 15.92 -33.01 -19.99
C SER A 155 15.88 -31.46 -19.92
N SER A 156 16.23 -30.87 -18.77
CA SER A 156 16.40 -29.41 -18.66
C SER A 156 17.65 -28.95 -19.44
N PRO A 157 17.58 -27.83 -20.19
CA PRO A 157 18.68 -27.38 -21.06
C PRO A 157 19.78 -26.67 -20.26
N TRP A 158 20.56 -27.44 -19.48
CA TRP A 158 21.66 -26.94 -18.67
C TRP A 158 22.77 -26.26 -19.51
N GLU A 159 22.90 -26.66 -20.77
CA GLU A 159 23.73 -26.03 -21.80
C GLU A 159 23.55 -24.50 -21.83
N GLU A 160 22.30 -24.02 -21.75
CA GLU A 160 21.99 -22.58 -21.78
C GLU A 160 22.47 -21.83 -20.52
N VAL A 161 22.63 -22.53 -19.39
CA VAL A 161 23.12 -21.97 -18.13
C VAL A 161 24.63 -21.74 -18.19
N PHE A 162 25.38 -22.71 -18.72
CA PHE A 162 26.84 -22.62 -18.86
C PHE A 162 27.24 -21.54 -19.88
N GLU A 163 26.50 -21.41 -20.99
CA GLU A 163 26.64 -20.24 -21.88
C GLU A 163 26.31 -18.92 -21.19
N GLY A 164 25.37 -18.91 -20.23
CA GLY A 164 25.05 -17.74 -19.42
C GLY A 164 26.24 -17.29 -18.57
N PHE A 165 26.95 -18.22 -17.93
CA PHE A 165 28.16 -17.93 -17.17
C PHE A 165 29.32 -17.49 -18.08
N GLU A 166 29.55 -18.15 -19.23
CA GLU A 166 30.55 -17.72 -20.23
C GLU A 166 30.35 -16.25 -20.65
N LYS A 167 29.09 -15.86 -20.90
CA LYS A 167 28.70 -14.51 -21.33
C LYS A 167 28.81 -13.45 -20.24
N GLU A 168 28.71 -13.80 -18.96
CA GLU A 168 28.94 -12.88 -17.83
C GLU A 168 30.44 -12.77 -17.50
N ILE A 169 31.18 -13.89 -17.46
CA ILE A 169 32.65 -13.89 -17.26
C ILE A 169 33.34 -13.04 -18.34
N SER A 170 32.92 -13.16 -19.60
CA SER A 170 33.44 -12.39 -20.74
C SER A 170 33.16 -10.88 -20.69
N LYS A 171 32.40 -10.38 -19.71
CA LYS A 171 32.19 -8.94 -19.44
C LYS A 171 33.13 -8.38 -18.37
N HIS A 172 33.73 -9.25 -17.56
CA HIS A 172 34.55 -8.89 -16.40
C HIS A 172 35.98 -9.46 -16.46
N THR A 173 36.31 -10.21 -17.51
CA THR A 173 37.66 -10.66 -17.87
C THR A 173 37.99 -10.23 -19.30
N SER A 174 39.22 -10.46 -19.78
CA SER A 174 39.51 -10.26 -21.21
C SER A 174 38.75 -11.30 -22.04
N LYS A 175 38.15 -10.87 -23.16
CA LYS A 175 37.45 -11.78 -24.10
C LYS A 175 38.37 -12.89 -24.62
N GLU A 176 39.67 -12.61 -24.67
CA GLU A 176 40.74 -13.55 -24.99
C GLU A 176 40.82 -14.71 -23.99
N LEU A 177 40.73 -14.46 -22.68
CA LEU A 177 40.77 -15.51 -21.65
C LEU A 177 39.59 -16.47 -21.78
N ALA A 178 38.38 -15.93 -21.91
CA ALA A 178 37.17 -16.75 -22.07
C ALA A 178 37.18 -17.58 -23.35
N LYS A 179 37.70 -17.02 -24.47
CA LYS A 179 37.89 -17.75 -25.71
C LYS A 179 38.98 -18.82 -25.61
N THR A 180 40.12 -18.50 -24.99
CA THR A 180 41.27 -19.42 -24.85
C THR A 180 40.94 -20.64 -24.01
N LEU A 181 40.09 -20.47 -22.99
CA LEU A 181 39.69 -21.54 -22.07
C LEU A 181 38.36 -22.22 -22.43
N THR A 182 37.70 -21.86 -23.52
CA THR A 182 36.48 -22.52 -24.01
C THR A 182 36.76 -23.20 -25.35
N ALA A 183 36.51 -24.51 -25.47
CA ALA A 183 36.76 -25.22 -26.71
C ALA A 183 35.82 -24.78 -27.84
N ASP A 184 36.38 -24.44 -29.00
CA ASP A 184 35.69 -24.12 -30.27
C ASP A 184 36.19 -24.97 -31.45
N PHE A 185 36.82 -26.12 -31.17
CA PHE A 185 37.45 -26.99 -32.16
C PHE A 185 36.46 -27.80 -33.00
N THR A 186 36.92 -28.31 -34.15
CA THR A 186 36.11 -29.19 -35.04
C THR A 186 35.71 -30.52 -34.43
N THR A 187 36.30 -30.91 -33.29
CA THR A 187 35.95 -32.10 -32.49
C THR A 187 35.10 -31.78 -31.26
N THR A 188 34.79 -30.50 -31.01
CA THR A 188 34.06 -30.07 -29.81
C THR A 188 32.60 -30.47 -29.85
N THR A 189 32.21 -31.35 -28.92
CA THR A 189 30.81 -31.64 -28.59
C THR A 189 30.31 -30.69 -27.49
N PRO A 190 28.99 -30.53 -27.29
CA PRO A 190 28.44 -29.73 -26.19
C PRO A 190 29.01 -30.10 -24.81
N VAL A 191 29.17 -31.40 -24.54
CA VAL A 191 29.77 -31.92 -23.30
C VAL A 191 31.21 -31.44 -23.11
N THR A 192 32.03 -31.51 -24.16
CA THR A 192 33.43 -31.01 -24.08
C THR A 192 33.52 -29.49 -23.98
N ARG A 193 32.56 -28.75 -24.55
CA ARG A 193 32.48 -27.29 -24.38
C ARG A 193 32.11 -26.94 -22.93
N ILE A 194 31.15 -27.63 -22.33
CA ILE A 194 30.79 -27.45 -20.91
C ILE A 194 31.97 -27.80 -19.99
N ALA A 195 32.72 -28.87 -20.27
CA ALA A 195 33.91 -29.22 -19.49
C ALA A 195 34.97 -28.11 -19.51
N THR A 196 35.16 -27.43 -20.65
CA THR A 196 36.10 -26.32 -20.78
C THR A 196 35.56 -25.00 -20.19
N GLN A 197 34.27 -24.69 -20.36
CA GLN A 197 33.58 -23.62 -19.61
C GLN A 197 33.71 -23.82 -18.08
N THR A 198 33.68 -25.06 -17.60
CA THR A 198 33.88 -25.40 -16.19
C THR A 198 35.32 -25.12 -15.74
N ALA A 199 36.32 -25.38 -16.59
CA ALA A 199 37.72 -25.02 -16.32
C ALA A 199 37.93 -23.48 -16.30
N LEU A 200 37.23 -22.74 -17.16
CA LEU A 200 37.19 -21.26 -17.11
C LEU A 200 36.57 -20.76 -15.79
N MET A 201 35.45 -21.35 -15.34
CA MET A 201 34.82 -21.01 -14.05
C MET A 201 35.75 -21.32 -12.87
N GLU A 202 36.35 -22.52 -12.84
CA GLU A 202 37.36 -22.93 -11.85
C GLU A 202 38.54 -21.96 -11.78
N SER A 203 39.02 -21.48 -12.94
CA SER A 203 40.15 -20.55 -13.04
C SER A 203 39.87 -19.16 -12.44
N VAL A 204 38.59 -18.74 -12.37
CA VAL A 204 38.20 -17.41 -11.89
C VAL A 204 37.45 -17.43 -10.55
N LYS A 205 37.17 -18.60 -9.96
CA LYS A 205 36.46 -18.73 -8.68
C LYS A 205 37.04 -17.96 -7.47
N PRO A 206 38.34 -17.61 -7.37
CA PRO A 206 38.82 -16.75 -6.30
C PRO A 206 38.25 -15.32 -6.35
N TYR A 207 37.71 -14.91 -7.50
CA TYR A 207 37.22 -13.55 -7.77
C TYR A 207 35.69 -13.49 -7.96
N PHE A 208 35.01 -14.62 -8.18
CA PHE A 208 33.59 -14.69 -8.49
C PHE A 208 32.87 -15.81 -7.72
N GLN A 209 31.74 -15.48 -7.09
CA GLN A 209 30.87 -16.45 -6.41
C GLN A 209 29.79 -16.96 -7.40
N PHE A 210 29.87 -18.24 -7.79
CA PHE A 210 28.91 -18.86 -8.69
C PHE A 210 27.65 -19.34 -7.96
N VAL A 211 26.72 -18.42 -7.68
CA VAL A 211 25.45 -18.75 -7.01
C VAL A 211 24.36 -19.03 -8.04
N GLN A 212 23.85 -20.27 -8.06
CA GLN A 212 22.55 -20.60 -8.66
C GLN A 212 21.48 -20.40 -7.59
N ILE A 213 20.39 -19.68 -7.92
CA ILE A 213 19.22 -19.54 -7.04
C ILE A 213 17.96 -19.84 -7.85
N THR A 214 17.33 -20.98 -7.58
CA THR A 214 15.94 -21.23 -7.99
C THR A 214 15.00 -20.70 -6.91
N ILE A 215 14.39 -19.54 -7.14
CA ILE A 215 13.17 -19.14 -6.42
C ILE A 215 11.97 -19.43 -7.33
N SER A 216 11.42 -20.63 -7.24
CA SER A 216 10.09 -20.89 -7.80
C SER A 216 9.07 -20.16 -6.92
N CYS A 217 8.51 -19.06 -7.41
CA CYS A 217 7.37 -18.35 -6.85
C CYS A 217 6.37 -18.05 -7.98
N GLY A 218 5.09 -18.07 -7.64
CA GLY A 218 3.98 -18.01 -8.59
C GLY A 218 2.67 -18.33 -7.88
N ILE A 219 1.54 -18.02 -8.52
CA ILE A 219 0.20 -18.30 -7.98
C ILE A 219 -0.44 -19.37 -8.87
N PRO A 220 -0.69 -20.61 -8.37
CA PRO A 220 -1.08 -21.73 -9.23
C PRO A 220 -2.48 -21.58 -9.83
N GLU A 221 -3.39 -20.92 -9.12
CA GLU A 221 -4.81 -20.88 -9.46
C GLU A 221 -5.45 -19.58 -8.98
N ILE A 222 -6.37 -19.04 -9.78
CA ILE A 222 -7.19 -17.88 -9.44
C ILE A 222 -8.66 -18.27 -9.45
N THR A 223 -9.39 -17.82 -8.44
CA THR A 223 -10.86 -17.79 -8.45
C THR A 223 -11.34 -16.36 -8.56
N LEU A 224 -12.07 -16.04 -9.63
CA LEU A 224 -12.84 -14.81 -9.75
C LEU A 224 -14.27 -15.05 -9.29
N GLU A 225 -14.70 -14.31 -8.28
CA GLU A 225 -16.10 -14.22 -7.88
C GLU A 225 -16.85 -13.15 -8.70
N GLY A 226 -18.17 -13.08 -8.54
CA GLY A 226 -19.05 -12.17 -9.29
C GLY A 226 -19.42 -12.70 -10.68
N SER A 227 -20.42 -12.09 -11.28
CA SER A 227 -20.77 -12.36 -12.68
C SER A 227 -19.90 -11.55 -13.63
N PRO A 228 -19.78 -11.93 -14.91
CA PRO A 228 -19.11 -11.10 -15.92
C PRO A 228 -19.68 -9.68 -16.05
N ARG A 229 -20.97 -9.48 -15.73
CA ARG A 229 -21.60 -8.16 -15.74
C ARG A 229 -21.10 -7.28 -14.59
N ASP A 230 -20.71 -7.86 -13.47
CA ASP A 230 -20.14 -7.11 -12.34
C ASP A 230 -18.72 -6.64 -12.67
N TRP A 231 -17.92 -7.50 -13.32
CA TRP A 231 -16.61 -7.13 -13.86
C TRP A 231 -16.69 -6.04 -14.95
N GLU A 232 -17.71 -6.08 -15.81
CA GLU A 232 -18.00 -4.97 -16.75
C GLU A 232 -18.33 -3.67 -16.01
N ARG A 233 -19.11 -3.73 -14.92
CA ARG A 233 -19.44 -2.54 -14.10
C ARG A 233 -18.22 -1.96 -13.36
N VAL A 234 -17.21 -2.76 -13.03
CA VAL A 234 -15.93 -2.25 -12.50
C VAL A 234 -15.20 -1.43 -13.58
N LEU A 235 -15.17 -1.91 -14.83
CA LEU A 235 -14.61 -1.14 -15.95
C LEU A 235 -15.40 0.15 -16.22
N GLU A 236 -16.73 0.10 -16.26
CA GLU A 236 -17.61 1.27 -16.41
C GLU A 236 -17.33 2.33 -15.31
N LYS A 237 -17.16 1.89 -14.06
CA LYS A 237 -16.80 2.76 -12.92
C LYS A 237 -15.41 3.36 -13.06
N ALA A 238 -14.41 2.55 -13.41
CA ALA A 238 -13.04 3.02 -13.64
C ALA A 238 -12.99 4.09 -14.74
N GLN A 239 -13.73 3.90 -15.84
CA GLN A 239 -13.80 4.86 -16.95
C GLN A 239 -14.41 6.22 -16.54
N ILE A 240 -15.30 6.26 -15.56
CA ILE A 240 -15.82 7.53 -15.00
C ILE A 240 -14.73 8.31 -14.27
N MET A 241 -13.76 7.63 -13.62
CA MET A 241 -12.67 8.28 -12.89
C MET A 241 -11.77 9.13 -13.80
N LYS A 242 -11.68 8.83 -15.11
CA LYS A 242 -10.93 9.62 -16.10
C LYS A 242 -11.32 11.10 -16.14
N LYS A 243 -12.56 11.43 -15.78
CA LYS A 243 -13.08 12.82 -15.72
C LYS A 243 -12.37 13.69 -14.68
N TYR A 244 -11.70 13.07 -13.71
CA TYR A 244 -10.96 13.72 -12.63
C TYR A 244 -9.46 13.54 -12.88
N GLU A 245 -8.95 14.01 -14.02
CA GLU A 245 -7.53 13.97 -14.45
C GLU A 245 -6.81 12.59 -14.48
N LEU A 246 -7.50 11.49 -14.15
CA LEU A 246 -6.90 10.16 -13.95
C LEU A 246 -6.73 9.32 -15.23
N SER A 247 -6.93 9.87 -16.43
CA SER A 247 -6.74 9.11 -17.70
C SER A 247 -5.43 8.35 -17.75
N TRP A 248 -4.31 8.99 -17.39
CA TRP A 248 -2.97 8.38 -17.32
C TRP A 248 -2.87 7.11 -16.45
N TRP A 249 -3.79 6.94 -15.49
CA TRP A 249 -3.86 5.79 -14.60
C TRP A 249 -4.88 4.77 -15.09
N ILE A 250 -6.08 5.23 -15.45
CA ILE A 250 -7.16 4.35 -15.93
C ILE A 250 -6.82 3.75 -17.30
N ASP A 251 -6.09 4.44 -18.16
CA ASP A 251 -5.61 3.90 -19.45
C ASP A 251 -4.66 2.71 -19.27
N GLU A 252 -3.86 2.69 -18.19
CA GLU A 252 -3.02 1.56 -17.81
C GLU A 252 -3.82 0.41 -17.16
N LEU A 253 -4.98 0.71 -16.58
CA LEU A 253 -5.89 -0.25 -15.93
C LEU A 253 -6.96 -0.82 -16.87
N GLU A 254 -7.35 -0.12 -17.94
CA GLU A 254 -8.38 -0.60 -18.87
C GLU A 254 -8.06 -1.97 -19.50
N PRO A 255 -6.84 -2.26 -19.98
CA PRO A 255 -6.49 -3.58 -20.50
C PRO A 255 -6.59 -4.66 -19.40
N LEU A 256 -6.11 -4.34 -18.20
CA LEU A 256 -6.18 -5.21 -17.02
C LEU A 256 -7.63 -5.58 -16.68
N LEU A 257 -8.53 -4.60 -16.58
CA LEU A 257 -9.95 -4.84 -16.31
C LEU A 257 -10.65 -5.60 -17.45
N LYS A 258 -10.20 -5.44 -18.71
CA LYS A 258 -10.69 -6.25 -19.84
C LYS A 258 -10.26 -7.72 -19.74
N GLU A 259 -9.09 -8.03 -19.18
CA GLU A 259 -8.70 -9.41 -18.88
C GLU A 259 -9.51 -10.02 -17.72
N PHE A 260 -9.87 -9.26 -16.68
CA PHE A 260 -10.85 -9.71 -15.68
C PHE A 260 -12.21 -10.07 -16.32
N ILE A 261 -12.70 -9.26 -17.26
CA ILE A 261 -13.95 -9.53 -18.00
C ILE A 261 -13.83 -10.77 -18.90
N LYS A 262 -12.69 -11.01 -19.56
CA LYS A 262 -12.45 -12.25 -20.33
C LYS A 262 -12.37 -13.48 -19.43
N ALA A 263 -11.60 -13.40 -18.34
CA ALA A 263 -11.40 -14.49 -17.39
C ALA A 263 -12.71 -14.89 -16.69
N SER A 264 -13.52 -13.93 -16.26
CA SER A 264 -14.86 -14.19 -15.70
C SER A 264 -15.82 -14.89 -16.68
N LYS A 265 -15.57 -14.76 -18.00
CA LYS A 265 -16.27 -15.46 -19.10
C LYS A 265 -15.60 -16.79 -19.49
N GLY A 266 -14.72 -17.32 -18.63
CA GLY A 266 -14.00 -18.60 -18.84
C GLY A 266 -12.85 -18.52 -19.85
N LYS A 267 -12.42 -17.32 -20.27
CA LYS A 267 -11.38 -17.10 -21.28
C LYS A 267 -10.16 -16.40 -20.68
N ALA A 268 -9.56 -17.01 -19.66
CA ALA A 268 -8.41 -16.46 -18.94
C ALA A 268 -7.10 -16.65 -19.74
N ASP A 269 -6.38 -15.55 -20.00
CA ASP A 269 -5.04 -15.57 -20.58
C ASP A 269 -4.00 -15.90 -19.49
N LYS A 270 -3.42 -17.11 -19.56
CA LYS A 270 -2.49 -17.61 -18.53
C LYS A 270 -1.25 -16.74 -18.36
N ASP A 271 -0.70 -16.20 -19.44
CA ASP A 271 0.53 -15.43 -19.36
C ASP A 271 0.26 -14.02 -18.84
N PHE A 272 -0.89 -13.43 -19.15
CA PHE A 272 -1.38 -12.25 -18.42
C PHE A 272 -1.53 -12.52 -16.90
N TRP A 273 -2.13 -13.65 -16.49
CA TRP A 273 -2.32 -13.96 -15.06
C TRP A 273 -0.99 -14.27 -14.35
N ARG A 274 -0.03 -14.96 -14.99
CA ARG A 274 1.35 -15.14 -14.47
C ARG A 274 2.08 -13.82 -14.22
N ASN A 275 1.70 -12.76 -14.94
CA ASN A 275 2.24 -11.42 -14.75
C ASN A 275 1.45 -10.61 -13.70
N MET A 276 0.73 -11.25 -12.75
CA MET A 276 0.01 -10.54 -11.68
C MET A 276 0.92 -9.93 -10.62
N PHE A 277 1.89 -10.70 -10.13
CA PHE A 277 2.80 -10.33 -9.07
C PHE A 277 4.17 -10.96 -9.36
N LYS A 278 5.25 -10.18 -9.27
CA LYS A 278 6.63 -10.69 -9.27
C LYS A 278 7.49 -9.94 -8.27
N TYR A 279 8.42 -10.64 -7.65
CA TYR A 279 9.35 -10.07 -6.68
C TYR A 279 10.79 -10.26 -7.17
N HIS A 280 11.49 -9.16 -7.47
CA HIS A 280 12.86 -9.21 -7.97
C HIS A 280 13.85 -8.89 -6.85
N THR A 281 14.70 -9.86 -6.53
CA THR A 281 15.97 -9.61 -5.84
C THR A 281 17.01 -9.24 -6.88
N LEU A 282 17.46 -7.99 -6.92
CA LEU A 282 18.62 -7.61 -7.73
C LEU A 282 19.88 -8.33 -7.23
N LYS A 283 20.86 -8.52 -8.13
CA LYS A 283 22.03 -9.38 -7.92
C LYS A 283 22.82 -8.97 -6.68
N VAL A 284 23.25 -9.98 -5.91
CA VAL A 284 24.05 -9.90 -4.67
C VAL A 284 23.26 -9.42 -3.44
N TYR A 285 23.34 -10.23 -2.38
CA TYR A 285 22.85 -10.03 -1.01
C TYR A 285 22.24 -8.65 -0.64
N GLY A 286 20.92 -8.55 -0.74
CA GLY A 286 20.13 -7.76 0.22
C GLY A 286 19.70 -6.34 -0.14
N SER A 287 19.88 -5.84 -1.37
CA SER A 287 19.32 -4.53 -1.79
C SER A 287 19.20 -4.34 -3.30
N PRO A 288 18.29 -3.47 -3.79
CA PRO A 288 16.99 -3.09 -3.22
C PRO A 288 15.86 -4.04 -3.68
N LYS A 289 14.71 -3.99 -3.01
CA LYS A 289 13.53 -4.81 -3.34
C LYS A 289 12.62 -4.11 -4.35
N SER A 290 12.48 -4.64 -5.56
CA SER A 290 11.50 -4.17 -6.56
C SER A 290 10.43 -5.22 -6.84
N ILE A 291 9.18 -4.80 -6.84
CA ILE A 291 8.01 -5.63 -7.15
C ILE A 291 7.40 -5.14 -8.47
N ASP A 292 7.13 -6.05 -9.40
CA ASP A 292 6.37 -5.77 -10.64
C ASP A 292 5.20 -6.75 -10.84
N GLY A 293 4.65 -6.78 -12.05
CA GLY A 293 3.36 -7.39 -12.36
C GLY A 293 2.22 -6.38 -12.25
N TRP A 294 1.04 -6.72 -12.78
CA TRP A 294 -0.06 -5.76 -12.88
C TRP A 294 -0.60 -5.28 -11.53
N ILE A 295 -0.29 -5.95 -10.41
CA ILE A 295 -0.63 -5.51 -9.05
C ILE A 295 -0.19 -4.06 -8.77
N VAL A 296 0.98 -3.65 -9.26
CA VAL A 296 1.53 -2.30 -8.99
C VAL A 296 0.65 -1.19 -9.56
N LYS A 297 -0.17 -1.50 -10.57
CA LYS A 297 -1.07 -0.54 -11.20
C LYS A 297 -2.21 -0.12 -10.28
N PHE A 298 -2.55 -0.88 -9.25
CA PHE A 298 -3.57 -0.51 -8.26
C PHE A 298 -3.09 0.52 -7.22
N TYR A 299 -1.80 0.84 -7.20
CA TYR A 299 -1.20 1.77 -6.22
C TYR A 299 -0.62 3.00 -6.94
N PRO A 300 -1.46 3.94 -7.43
CA PRO A 300 -1.02 5.10 -8.22
C PRO A 300 -0.20 6.14 -7.44
N TYR A 301 -0.24 6.10 -6.11
CA TYR A 301 0.52 6.98 -5.21
C TYR A 301 1.20 6.17 -4.12
N SER A 302 2.31 6.68 -3.63
CA SER A 302 2.94 6.27 -2.37
C SER A 302 2.30 7.00 -1.17
N ASN A 303 2.67 6.60 0.05
CA ASN A 303 2.08 7.09 1.30
C ASN A 303 2.32 8.59 1.57
N ASP A 304 3.40 9.15 1.01
CA ASP A 304 3.75 10.58 1.03
C ASP A 304 3.05 11.39 -0.08
N GLY A 305 2.34 10.73 -0.99
CA GLY A 305 1.61 11.35 -2.09
C GLY A 305 2.38 11.46 -3.40
N GLN A 306 3.62 10.95 -3.49
CA GLN A 306 4.33 10.91 -4.77
C GLN A 306 3.64 9.96 -5.74
N ARG A 307 3.56 10.35 -7.01
CA ARG A 307 2.92 9.55 -8.08
C ARG A 307 3.83 8.40 -8.50
N ASN A 308 3.33 7.17 -8.39
CA ASN A 308 4.07 5.97 -8.78
C ASN A 308 4.11 5.81 -10.31
N GLY A 309 5.20 5.25 -10.82
CA GLY A 309 5.43 5.02 -12.26
C GLY A 309 4.65 3.86 -12.88
N LEU A 310 3.76 3.20 -12.13
CA LEU A 310 2.90 2.07 -12.54
C LEU A 310 3.63 0.86 -13.18
N LYS A 311 4.94 0.73 -12.95
CA LYS A 311 5.80 -0.33 -13.54
C LYS A 311 6.51 -1.18 -12.49
N GLU A 312 6.99 -0.56 -11.42
CA GLU A 312 7.56 -1.23 -10.26
C GLU A 312 7.20 -0.47 -8.98
N LEU A 313 7.20 -1.18 -7.85
CA LEU A 313 7.18 -0.60 -6.51
C LEU A 313 8.52 -0.89 -5.82
N ARG A 314 9.16 0.15 -5.28
CA ARG A 314 10.46 0.05 -4.59
C ARG A 314 10.24 0.08 -3.09
N SER A 315 10.41 -1.08 -2.44
CA SER A 315 10.03 -1.36 -1.05
C SER A 315 8.52 -1.31 -0.76
N SER A 316 8.08 -2.15 0.17
CA SER A 316 6.72 -2.11 0.74
C SER A 316 6.45 -0.85 1.57
N ASN A 317 7.51 -0.22 2.11
CA ASN A 317 7.39 0.84 3.11
C ASN A 317 6.89 2.17 2.53
N THR A 318 6.80 2.29 1.19
CA THR A 318 6.19 3.45 0.53
C THR A 318 4.72 3.23 0.15
N LEU A 319 4.17 2.02 0.34
CA LEU A 319 2.77 1.75 0.03
C LEU A 319 1.83 2.55 0.96
N PRO A 320 0.82 3.25 0.43
CA PRO A 320 -0.19 3.89 1.26
C PRO A 320 -1.06 2.82 1.94
N SER A 321 -1.52 3.07 3.16
CA SER A 321 -2.40 2.12 3.87
C SER A 321 -3.63 1.78 3.04
N GLU A 322 -3.97 0.49 3.03
CA GLU A 322 -5.20 -0.08 2.44
C GLU A 322 -6.42 0.06 3.36
N ILE A 323 -6.27 0.77 4.48
CA ILE A 323 -7.37 1.28 5.30
C ILE A 323 -7.55 2.78 5.02
N LEU A 324 -8.72 3.15 4.52
CA LEU A 324 -9.16 4.55 4.49
C LEU A 324 -9.63 4.97 5.88
N LYS A 325 -9.42 6.25 6.22
CA LYS A 325 -9.93 6.86 7.45
C LYS A 325 -10.71 8.13 7.13
N VAL A 326 -11.79 8.36 7.88
CA VAL A 326 -12.65 9.54 7.78
C VAL A 326 -12.98 10.05 9.18
N ASP A 327 -12.66 11.31 9.46
CA ASP A 327 -13.09 11.99 10.68
C ASP A 327 -14.62 12.19 10.69
N MET A 328 -15.23 11.96 11.84
CA MET A 328 -16.66 12.13 12.06
C MET A 328 -16.91 12.86 13.38
N LEU A 329 -18.06 13.53 13.50
CA LEU A 329 -18.51 14.13 14.75
C LEU A 329 -19.86 13.53 15.15
N HIS A 330 -19.91 12.92 16.32
CA HIS A 330 -21.17 12.47 16.92
C HIS A 330 -21.68 13.53 17.90
N SER A 331 -22.82 14.13 17.58
CA SER A 331 -23.46 15.16 18.40
C SER A 331 -24.71 14.60 19.09
N GLU A 332 -24.78 14.74 20.41
CA GLU A 332 -25.88 14.27 21.25
C GLU A 332 -26.46 15.42 22.07
N VAL A 333 -27.79 15.56 22.13
CA VAL A 333 -28.45 16.60 22.94
C VAL A 333 -28.77 16.04 24.32
N LYS A 334 -28.13 16.57 25.37
CA LYS A 334 -28.32 16.16 26.77
C LYS A 334 -28.60 17.39 27.63
N GLY A 335 -29.79 17.43 28.26
CA GLY A 335 -30.18 18.50 29.20
C GLY A 335 -30.16 19.91 28.60
N GLY A 336 -30.45 20.05 27.30
CA GLY A 336 -30.36 21.33 26.58
C GLY A 336 -28.96 21.72 26.09
N SER A 337 -27.93 20.94 26.40
CA SER A 337 -26.56 21.11 25.88
C SER A 337 -26.25 20.11 24.76
N VAL A 338 -25.41 20.50 23.80
CA VAL A 338 -24.90 19.59 22.76
C VAL A 338 -23.54 19.04 23.17
N VAL A 339 -23.46 17.72 23.33
CA VAL A 339 -22.22 16.99 23.59
C VAL A 339 -21.66 16.48 22.27
N ASN A 340 -20.46 16.95 21.90
CA ASN A 340 -19.78 16.55 20.66
C ASN A 340 -18.66 15.56 20.98
N THR A 341 -18.71 14.37 20.38
CA THR A 341 -17.69 13.32 20.47
C THR A 341 -16.99 13.15 19.12
N PRO A 342 -15.70 13.48 18.99
CA PRO A 342 -14.90 13.15 17.81
C PRO A 342 -14.77 11.63 17.63
N LEU A 343 -15.13 11.15 16.45
CA LEU A 343 -15.02 9.76 16.02
C LEU A 343 -14.16 9.66 14.75
N GLU A 344 -13.70 8.46 14.44
CA GLU A 344 -12.95 8.15 13.23
C GLU A 344 -13.49 6.83 12.66
N LEU A 345 -13.92 6.83 11.40
CA LEU A 345 -14.33 5.64 10.65
C LEU A 345 -13.13 5.12 9.86
N TRP A 346 -12.73 3.88 10.12
CA TRP A 346 -11.70 3.16 9.39
C TRP A 346 -12.38 2.10 8.52
N SER A 347 -12.06 2.01 7.23
CA SER A 347 -12.59 0.96 6.36
C SER A 347 -11.63 0.60 5.23
N GLY A 348 -11.54 -0.69 4.90
CA GLY A 348 -10.61 -1.18 3.88
C GLY A 348 -10.41 -2.69 3.99
N PHE A 349 -9.25 -3.18 3.56
CA PHE A 349 -8.87 -4.58 3.73
C PHE A 349 -8.35 -4.81 5.16
N VAL A 350 -8.98 -5.73 5.91
CA VAL A 350 -8.71 -5.93 7.36
C VAL A 350 -7.92 -7.22 7.67
N GLY A 351 -7.84 -8.14 6.71
CA GLY A 351 -7.19 -9.44 6.86
C GLY A 351 -7.56 -10.36 5.71
N LEU A 352 -7.19 -11.64 5.81
CA LEU A 352 -7.49 -12.66 4.80
C LEU A 352 -8.20 -13.88 5.41
N ASP A 353 -9.21 -14.42 4.72
CA ASP A 353 -9.60 -15.82 4.91
C ASP A 353 -8.53 -16.74 4.30
N GLN A 354 -8.57 -18.00 4.71
CA GLN A 354 -7.89 -19.11 4.07
C GLN A 354 -8.83 -20.31 4.06
N ASP A 355 -9.11 -20.87 2.89
CA ASP A 355 -9.89 -22.10 2.77
C ASP A 355 -9.07 -23.32 3.22
N GLU A 356 -9.63 -24.12 4.13
CA GLU A 356 -8.92 -25.23 4.79
C GLU A 356 -8.53 -26.39 3.86
N LYS A 357 -9.16 -26.50 2.67
CA LYS A 357 -9.02 -27.64 1.77
C LYS A 357 -8.19 -27.33 0.53
N THR A 358 -8.26 -26.09 0.06
CA THR A 358 -7.58 -25.59 -1.14
C THR A 358 -6.40 -24.67 -0.81
N PHE A 359 -6.25 -24.27 0.46
CA PHE A 359 -5.31 -23.24 0.92
C PHE A 359 -5.52 -21.87 0.26
N ALA A 360 -6.65 -21.66 -0.42
CA ALA A 360 -6.95 -20.46 -1.18
C ALA A 360 -7.09 -19.25 -0.25
N LEU A 361 -6.37 -18.19 -0.56
CA LEU A 361 -6.38 -16.94 0.19
C LEU A 361 -7.40 -15.95 -0.38
N LYS A 362 -8.22 -15.36 0.50
CA LYS A 362 -9.25 -14.38 0.10
C LYS A 362 -9.17 -13.11 0.96
N PRO A 363 -8.86 -11.93 0.40
CA PRO A 363 -8.91 -10.67 1.13
C PRO A 363 -10.30 -10.39 1.71
N ARG A 364 -10.34 -9.94 2.96
CA ARG A 364 -11.55 -9.48 3.66
C ARG A 364 -11.57 -7.98 3.75
N MET A 365 -12.69 -7.40 3.31
CA MET A 365 -13.02 -6.00 3.57
C MET A 365 -13.79 -5.89 4.89
N GLY A 366 -13.48 -4.88 5.69
CA GLY A 366 -14.11 -4.63 6.98
C GLY A 366 -14.11 -3.15 7.34
N TRP A 367 -14.68 -2.82 8.50
CA TRP A 367 -14.72 -1.46 9.01
C TRP A 367 -14.75 -1.42 10.55
N MET A 368 -14.28 -0.31 11.12
CA MET A 368 -14.51 0.04 12.52
C MET A 368 -14.75 1.53 12.70
N VAL A 369 -15.56 1.86 13.70
CA VAL A 369 -15.71 3.23 14.22
C VAL A 369 -15.02 3.27 15.58
N ARG A 370 -14.12 4.22 15.78
CA ARG A 370 -13.45 4.47 17.07
C ARG A 370 -13.66 5.91 17.52
N LYS A 371 -13.49 6.20 18.81
CA LYS A 371 -13.30 7.59 19.27
C LYS A 371 -11.90 8.04 18.85
N LYS A 372 -11.77 9.29 18.41
CA LYS A 372 -10.47 9.87 18.05
C LYS A 372 -9.67 10.14 19.33
N ASP A 373 -8.38 9.83 19.34
CA ASP A 373 -7.60 9.81 20.58
C ASP A 373 -7.18 11.21 21.05
N ASN A 374 -7.63 11.59 22.24
CA ASN A 374 -7.07 12.72 22.99
C ASN A 374 -5.61 12.48 23.48
N ARG A 375 -4.98 11.36 23.09
CA ARG A 375 -3.56 11.05 23.36
C ARG A 375 -2.62 11.49 22.20
N LEU A 376 -3.10 11.55 20.97
CA LEU A 376 -2.37 12.20 19.86
C LEU A 376 -2.24 13.70 20.12
N SER A 377 -3.29 14.33 20.65
CA SER A 377 -3.24 15.71 21.14
C SER A 377 -2.33 15.87 22.35
N GLN A 378 -2.22 14.89 23.27
CA GLN A 378 -1.24 14.96 24.37
C GLN A 378 0.20 14.90 23.88
N THR A 379 0.55 13.94 23.02
CA THR A 379 1.93 13.83 22.48
C THR A 379 2.29 14.98 21.53
N MET A 380 1.31 15.59 20.86
CA MET A 380 1.50 16.83 20.11
C MET A 380 1.68 18.04 21.06
N VAL A 381 0.92 18.13 22.15
CA VAL A 381 1.10 19.15 23.20
C VAL A 381 2.45 19.00 23.91
N GLU A 382 2.96 17.79 24.10
CA GLU A 382 4.30 17.53 24.65
C GLU A 382 5.38 18.05 23.70
N LYS A 383 5.35 17.68 22.40
CA LYS A 383 6.25 18.22 21.37
C LYS A 383 6.14 19.75 21.22
N PHE A 384 4.95 20.30 21.35
CA PHE A 384 4.74 21.76 21.34
C PHE A 384 5.30 22.43 22.60
N LYS A 385 5.27 21.79 23.78
CA LYS A 385 5.94 22.32 24.99
C LYS A 385 7.45 22.30 24.87
N GLU A 386 8.02 21.23 24.33
CA GLU A 386 9.46 21.12 24.03
C GLU A 386 9.87 22.23 23.05
N GLY A 387 9.24 22.26 21.86
CA GLY A 387 9.49 23.26 20.82
C GLY A 387 9.15 24.70 21.22
N ALA A 388 8.32 24.93 22.24
CA ALA A 388 8.01 26.27 22.74
C ALA A 388 9.20 26.94 23.44
N THR A 389 10.08 26.14 24.03
CA THR A 389 11.27 26.58 24.77
C THR A 389 12.58 26.41 24.00
N GLU A 390 12.56 25.74 22.84
CA GLU A 390 13.76 25.53 22.01
C GLU A 390 14.13 26.80 21.22
N PRO A 391 15.27 27.46 21.50
CA PRO A 391 15.59 28.77 20.94
C PRO A 391 16.05 28.71 19.47
N PHE A 392 16.50 27.56 18.99
CA PHE A 392 17.06 27.41 17.63
C PHE A 392 16.00 27.01 16.60
N GLU A 393 15.31 25.88 16.78
CA GLU A 393 14.31 25.41 15.82
C GLU A 393 12.94 26.04 16.10
N GLY A 394 12.49 25.98 17.35
CA GLY A 394 11.14 26.39 17.78
C GLY A 394 10.07 25.38 17.38
N ILE A 395 8.80 25.78 17.49
CA ILE A 395 7.68 25.02 16.92
C ILE A 395 7.63 25.29 15.41
N TYR A 396 7.81 24.24 14.59
CA TYR A 396 7.49 24.25 13.17
C TYR A 396 6.24 23.42 12.88
N ILE A 397 5.26 24.01 12.20
CA ILE A 397 4.06 23.30 11.71
C ILE A 397 3.72 23.69 10.27
N ARG A 398 3.28 22.72 9.47
CA ARG A 398 2.73 22.92 8.12
C ARG A 398 1.27 22.47 8.09
N VAL A 399 0.32 23.39 7.92
CA VAL A 399 -1.11 23.14 8.21
C VAL A 399 -2.03 23.96 7.30
N ASP A 400 -3.29 23.54 7.19
CA ASP A 400 -4.39 24.34 6.66
C ASP A 400 -5.11 25.12 7.78
N THR A 401 -5.27 24.49 8.94
CA THR A 401 -5.88 25.05 10.17
C THR A 401 -4.94 24.84 11.35
N ILE A 402 -4.78 25.86 12.22
CA ILE A 402 -3.92 25.74 13.41
C ILE A 402 -4.45 24.63 14.35
N PRO A 403 -3.63 23.66 14.77
CA PRO A 403 -4.05 22.59 15.67
C PRO A 403 -4.52 23.17 17.02
N PRO A 404 -5.70 22.78 17.54
CA PRO A 404 -6.23 23.32 18.80
C PRO A 404 -5.30 23.09 20.01
N GLU A 405 -4.45 22.08 19.92
CA GLU A 405 -3.35 21.76 20.84
C GLU A 405 -2.43 22.96 21.11
N LEU A 406 -2.16 23.78 20.10
CA LEU A 406 -1.24 24.92 20.22
C LEU A 406 -1.77 25.99 21.19
N PHE A 407 -3.10 26.13 21.30
CA PHE A 407 -3.74 27.06 22.24
C PHE A 407 -3.72 26.59 23.71
N THR A 408 -3.09 25.45 24.00
CA THR A 408 -2.82 25.01 25.39
C THR A 408 -1.55 25.64 25.99
N LEU A 409 -0.72 26.29 25.15
CA LEU A 409 0.47 26.99 25.58
C LEU A 409 0.18 28.43 25.99
N SER A 410 0.88 28.93 27.00
CA SER A 410 0.88 30.34 27.40
C SER A 410 1.97 31.17 26.74
N LYS A 411 3.10 30.55 26.38
CA LYS A 411 4.27 31.18 25.76
C LYS A 411 4.94 30.26 24.73
N ILE A 412 5.50 30.84 23.67
CA ILE A 412 6.32 30.18 22.63
C ILE A 412 7.44 31.16 22.22
N ASP A 413 8.71 30.78 22.33
CA ASP A 413 9.80 31.69 21.94
C ASP A 413 9.99 31.77 20.41
N LYS A 414 9.73 30.69 19.68
CA LYS A 414 9.74 30.69 18.21
C LYS A 414 8.63 29.81 17.64
N LEU A 415 7.75 30.41 16.86
CA LEU A 415 6.69 29.71 16.11
C LEU A 415 6.87 29.95 14.61
N THR A 416 6.81 28.88 13.83
CA THR A 416 6.83 28.92 12.37
C THR A 416 5.63 28.14 11.83
N ILE A 417 4.76 28.82 11.07
CA ILE A 417 3.59 28.21 10.44
C ILE A 417 3.69 28.37 8.92
N ASP A 418 3.77 27.25 8.22
CA ASP A 418 3.62 27.18 6.76
C ASP A 418 2.18 26.81 6.40
N PHE A 419 1.41 27.77 5.88
CA PHE A 419 0.02 27.55 5.50
C PHE A 419 -0.07 26.87 4.13
N ILE A 420 -0.74 25.72 4.11
CA ILE A 420 -1.04 24.96 2.89
C ILE A 420 -1.95 25.78 1.95
N ASN A 421 -2.80 26.65 2.50
CA ASN A 421 -3.77 27.47 1.76
C ASN A 421 -3.52 28.98 2.03
N GLU A 422 -4.53 29.70 2.51
CA GLU A 422 -4.44 31.09 2.95
C GLU A 422 -4.10 31.19 4.45
N VAL A 423 -3.35 32.22 4.83
CA VAL A 423 -2.88 32.46 6.21
C VAL A 423 -4.05 32.85 7.11
N ASN A 424 -4.64 31.86 7.77
CA ASN A 424 -5.78 32.02 8.66
C ASN A 424 -5.36 31.94 10.14
N ILE A 425 -4.99 33.08 10.72
CA ILE A 425 -4.72 33.20 12.17
C ILE A 425 -6.00 33.59 12.92
N PRO A 426 -6.53 32.75 13.82
CA PRO A 426 -7.66 33.10 14.69
C PRO A 426 -7.20 33.96 15.88
N ASP A 427 -8.07 34.84 16.38
CA ASP A 427 -7.74 35.77 17.48
C ASP A 427 -7.31 35.04 18.78
N LYS A 428 -7.67 33.75 18.93
CA LYS A 428 -7.20 32.90 20.03
C LYS A 428 -5.66 32.75 20.07
N LEU A 429 -4.96 32.86 18.94
CA LEU A 429 -3.50 32.74 18.90
C LEU A 429 -2.81 33.97 19.56
N SER A 430 -3.41 35.16 19.48
CA SER A 430 -2.89 36.39 20.11
C SER A 430 -2.96 36.39 21.65
N LYS A 431 -3.49 35.32 22.25
CA LYS A 431 -3.47 35.10 23.71
C LYS A 431 -2.21 34.38 24.20
N ILE A 432 -1.39 33.87 23.29
CA ILE A 432 -0.10 33.25 23.58
C ILE A 432 0.99 34.33 23.49
N GLU A 433 1.91 34.38 24.45
CA GLU A 433 3.12 35.21 24.33
C GLU A 433 4.07 34.58 23.30
N ILE A 434 4.13 35.13 22.08
CA ILE A 434 5.00 34.60 21.02
C ILE A 434 6.16 35.57 20.80
N SER A 435 7.40 35.15 21.04
CA SER A 435 8.58 36.03 20.92
C SER A 435 8.96 36.26 19.44
N SER A 436 9.00 35.19 18.63
CA SER A 436 9.23 35.25 17.16
C SER A 436 8.16 34.44 16.40
N LEU A 437 7.56 35.05 15.38
CA LEU A 437 6.46 34.47 14.59
C LEU A 437 6.77 34.55 13.09
N ASN A 438 7.05 33.40 12.46
CA ASN A 438 7.22 33.28 11.01
C ASN A 438 5.97 32.67 10.40
N LEU A 439 5.42 33.31 9.36
CA LEU A 439 4.22 32.88 8.65
C LEU A 439 4.51 32.80 7.14
N TYR A 440 4.23 31.66 6.54
CA TYR A 440 4.33 31.44 5.10
C TYR A 440 2.95 31.05 4.54
N GLY A 441 2.66 31.42 3.30
CA GLY A 441 1.40 31.13 2.62
C GLY A 441 0.70 32.38 2.05
N LYS A 442 -0.45 32.18 1.41
CA LYS A 442 -1.16 33.25 0.69
C LYS A 442 -1.90 34.19 1.66
N ILE A 443 -1.73 35.50 1.53
CA ILE A 443 -2.36 36.51 2.41
C ILE A 443 -2.62 37.83 1.65
N SER A 444 -3.65 38.57 2.05
CA SER A 444 -3.93 39.94 1.56
C SER A 444 -3.21 41.02 2.37
N ALA A 445 -3.14 42.24 1.85
CA ALA A 445 -2.59 43.40 2.57
C ALA A 445 -3.35 43.68 3.88
N ASP A 446 -4.69 43.63 3.85
CA ASP A 446 -5.52 43.78 5.06
C ASP A 446 -5.26 42.66 6.08
N GLY A 447 -4.96 41.45 5.59
CA GLY A 447 -4.55 40.31 6.42
C GLY A 447 -3.23 40.59 7.13
N ILE A 448 -2.22 41.09 6.42
CA ILE A 448 -0.93 41.51 7.00
C ILE A 448 -1.15 42.58 8.08
N GLU A 449 -1.94 43.62 7.78
CA GLU A 449 -2.25 44.70 8.71
C GLU A 449 -3.01 44.23 9.96
N ARG A 450 -3.90 43.23 9.83
CA ARG A 450 -4.53 42.57 10.98
C ARG A 450 -3.51 41.80 11.82
N LEU A 451 -2.54 41.14 11.21
CA LEU A 451 -1.51 40.38 11.94
C LEU A 451 -0.58 41.30 12.75
N LYS A 452 -0.13 42.44 12.18
CA LYS A 452 0.65 43.43 12.93
C LYS A 452 -0.08 43.90 14.21
N LYS A 453 -1.39 44.12 14.10
CA LYS A 453 -2.27 44.56 15.20
C LYS A 453 -2.55 43.45 16.23
N LEU A 454 -2.56 42.17 15.81
CA LEU A 454 -2.72 41.02 16.71
C LEU A 454 -1.43 40.63 17.44
N PHE A 455 -0.25 40.85 16.84
CA PHE A 455 1.05 40.46 17.40
C PHE A 455 2.00 41.66 17.60
N PRO A 456 1.57 42.73 18.30
CA PRO A 456 2.35 43.97 18.41
C PRO A 456 3.67 43.79 19.18
N LYS A 457 3.81 42.73 19.99
CA LYS A 457 5.03 42.41 20.74
C LYS A 457 5.97 41.40 20.06
N SER A 458 5.46 40.57 19.15
CA SER A 458 6.25 39.52 18.47
C SER A 458 7.18 40.11 17.41
N ARG A 459 8.33 39.49 17.17
CA ARG A 459 9.10 39.71 15.94
C ARG A 459 8.41 38.95 14.80
N LEU A 460 7.77 39.67 13.88
CA LEU A 460 6.90 39.10 12.84
C LEU A 460 7.65 39.00 11.50
N ASN A 461 7.49 37.87 10.81
CA ASN A 461 7.99 37.60 9.46
C ASN A 461 6.84 36.99 8.65
N ILE A 462 6.54 37.56 7.48
CA ILE A 462 5.50 37.07 6.57
C ILE A 462 6.13 36.88 5.19
N ASN A 463 6.17 35.64 4.69
CA ASN A 463 6.73 35.29 3.38
C ASN A 463 8.16 35.80 3.13
N ASN A 464 9.02 35.76 4.16
CA ASN A 464 10.40 36.29 4.20
C ASN A 464 10.52 37.83 4.29
N VAL A 465 9.41 38.55 4.39
CA VAL A 465 9.39 39.98 4.72
C VAL A 465 9.27 40.14 6.23
N TRP A 466 10.30 40.70 6.86
CA TRP A 466 10.26 41.06 8.28
C TRP A 466 9.43 42.33 8.49
N ASP A 467 8.67 42.35 9.58
CA ASP A 467 8.02 43.56 10.07
C ASP A 467 9.07 44.41 10.81
N GLU A 468 9.61 45.42 10.12
CA GLU A 468 10.52 46.41 10.72
C GLU A 468 9.76 47.25 11.75
N LYS A 469 10.30 47.33 12.97
CA LYS A 469 9.74 48.04 14.14
C LYS A 469 10.77 49.01 14.70
#